data_AF-A0A3D1F722-F1
#
_entry.id   AF-A0A3D1F722-F1
#
_cell.length_a   1.000
_cell.length_b   1.000
_cell.length_c   1.000
_cell.angle_alpha   90.00
_cell.angle_beta   90.00
_cell.angle_gamma   90.00
#
_symmetry.space_group_name_H-M   'P 1'
#
loop_
_entity.id
_entity.type
_entity.pdbx_description
1 polymer ?
#
loop_
_entity_poly.entity_id
_entity_poly.type
_entity_poly.pdbx_seq_one_letter_code
_entity_poly.pdbx_strand_id
1 'polypeptide(L)'
;MLNVLLASASTGHDAAQTAHESGMLDSLVTFTIDVSIVCIAVGMLMCVIRLLKSPHLADRALAADTLGVELIGLVILMGMRFATSAFVDGILVLSLLSFAGTVAMAQYIARPHLRHKQVKSNEKLEDLA
;
A
#
# COMPACT_ATOMS: atom_id res chain seq x y z
N MET A 1 -30.83 -19.92 30.98
CA MET A 1 -29.86 -20.97 31.37
C MET A 1 -30.11 -22.31 30.69
N LEU A 2 -31.35 -22.76 30.49
CA LEU A 2 -31.66 -24.04 29.84
C LEU A 2 -31.19 -24.15 28.36
N ASN A 3 -31.24 -23.04 27.59
CA ASN A 3 -30.81 -23.02 26.18
C ASN A 3 -29.28 -23.10 25.96
N VAL A 4 -28.47 -22.68 26.93
CA VAL A 4 -27.00 -22.71 26.81
C VAL A 4 -26.46 -24.13 26.99
N LEU A 5 -27.12 -24.94 27.83
CA LEU A 5 -26.77 -26.34 28.08
C LEU A 5 -27.15 -27.28 26.93
N LEU A 6 -28.24 -26.98 26.20
CA LEU A 6 -28.65 -27.74 25.01
C LEU A 6 -27.72 -27.49 23.82
N ALA A 7 -27.16 -26.27 23.68
CA ALA A 7 -26.19 -25.94 22.65
C ALA A 7 -24.84 -26.66 22.84
N SER A 8 -24.39 -26.86 24.08
CA SER A 8 -23.13 -27.58 24.37
C SER A 8 -23.22 -29.10 24.17
N ALA A 9 -24.43 -29.67 24.13
CA ALA A 9 -24.63 -31.11 23.93
C ALA A 9 -24.57 -31.50 22.44
N SER A 10 -24.83 -30.59 21.51
CA SER A 10 -24.70 -30.86 20.07
C SER A 10 -23.30 -30.61 19.52
N THR A 11 -22.44 -29.88 20.26
CA THR A 11 -21.11 -29.43 19.78
C THR A 11 -20.02 -30.52 19.77
N GLY A 12 -20.31 -31.73 20.25
CA GLY A 12 -19.33 -32.81 20.29
C GLY A 12 -18.95 -33.37 18.92
N HIS A 13 -19.85 -33.29 17.93
CA HIS A 13 -19.62 -33.77 16.56
C HIS A 13 -19.06 -32.66 15.64
N ASP A 14 -19.43 -31.40 15.89
CA ASP A 14 -19.08 -30.26 15.05
C ASP A 14 -17.70 -29.64 15.38
N ALA A 15 -17.20 -29.79 16.60
CA ALA A 15 -15.89 -29.25 17.01
C ALA A 15 -14.71 -29.93 16.31
N ALA A 16 -14.81 -31.23 16.00
CA ALA A 16 -13.76 -31.96 15.28
C ALA A 16 -13.76 -31.63 13.78
N GLN A 17 -14.93 -31.31 13.20
CA GLN A 17 -15.09 -30.98 11.79
C GLN A 17 -14.67 -29.53 11.49
N THR A 18 -15.01 -28.59 12.37
CA THR A 18 -14.59 -27.18 12.29
C THR A 18 -13.09 -26.97 12.46
N ALA A 19 -12.42 -27.78 13.30
CA ALA A 19 -10.97 -27.72 13.48
C ALA A 19 -10.17 -28.23 12.26
N HIS A 20 -10.72 -29.19 11.51
CA HIS A 20 -10.11 -29.68 10.28
C HIS A 20 -10.30 -28.69 9.11
N GLU A 21 -11.48 -28.05 9.03
CA GLU A 21 -11.68 -26.96 8.06
C GLU A 21 -10.78 -25.75 8.36
N SER A 22 -10.64 -25.33 9.63
CA SER A 22 -9.77 -24.20 9.98
C SER A 22 -8.30 -24.47 9.65
N GLY A 23 -7.80 -25.69 9.89
CA GLY A 23 -6.40 -26.03 9.56
C GLY A 23 -6.09 -26.01 8.07
N MET A 24 -7.05 -26.39 7.21
CA MET A 24 -6.90 -26.29 5.77
C MET A 24 -6.92 -24.83 5.30
N LEU A 25 -7.79 -24.00 5.88
CA LEU A 25 -7.87 -22.58 5.58
C LEU A 25 -6.59 -21.85 5.99
N ASP A 26 -6.03 -22.13 7.17
CA ASP A 26 -4.79 -21.52 7.65
C ASP A 26 -3.59 -21.85 6.73
N SER A 27 -3.54 -23.08 6.24
CA SER A 27 -2.52 -23.54 5.28
C SER A 27 -2.64 -22.81 3.94
N LEU A 28 -3.88 -22.65 3.43
CA LEU A 28 -4.16 -21.93 2.19
C LEU A 28 -3.83 -20.44 2.29
N VAL A 29 -4.18 -19.81 3.42
CA VAL A 29 -3.88 -18.40 3.70
C VAL A 29 -2.37 -18.17 3.72
N THR A 30 -1.63 -19.02 4.43
CA THR A 30 -0.16 -18.91 4.50
C THR A 30 0.48 -19.08 3.13
N PHE A 31 0.02 -20.05 2.33
CA PHE A 31 0.49 -20.23 0.95
C PHE A 31 0.19 -19.01 0.07
N THR A 32 -1.00 -18.41 0.20
CA THR A 32 -1.39 -17.22 -0.57
C THR A 32 -0.53 -16.01 -0.19
N ILE A 33 -0.18 -15.84 1.08
CA ILE A 33 0.72 -14.79 1.55
C ILE A 33 2.11 -14.97 0.93
N ASP A 34 2.68 -16.17 0.97
CA ASP A 34 4.01 -16.44 0.42
C ASP A 34 4.06 -16.19 -1.10
N VAL A 35 3.03 -16.61 -1.84
CA VAL A 35 2.89 -16.30 -3.29
C VAL A 35 2.77 -14.79 -3.52
N SER A 36 1.98 -14.09 -2.71
CA SER A 36 1.79 -12.64 -2.83
C SER A 36 3.09 -11.87 -2.59
N ILE A 37 3.92 -12.31 -1.62
CA ILE A 37 5.24 -11.73 -1.36
C ILE A 37 6.14 -11.85 -2.59
N VAL A 38 6.17 -13.02 -3.23
CA VAL A 38 6.95 -13.23 -4.46
C VAL A 38 6.44 -12.35 -5.60
N CYS A 39 5.13 -12.26 -5.80
CA CYS A 39 4.53 -11.40 -6.81
C CYS A 39 4.89 -9.91 -6.59
N ILE A 40 4.79 -9.42 -5.35
CA ILE A 40 5.17 -8.04 -5.02
C ILE A 40 6.67 -7.82 -5.21
N ALA A 41 7.52 -8.78 -4.87
CA ALA A 41 8.97 -8.67 -5.09
C ALA A 41 9.31 -8.53 -6.59
N VAL A 42 8.62 -9.29 -7.46
CA VAL A 42 8.76 -9.15 -8.92
C VAL A 42 8.22 -7.80 -9.40
N GLY A 43 7.06 -7.36 -8.89
CA GLY A 43 6.50 -6.03 -9.16
C GLY A 43 7.47 -4.91 -8.82
N MET A 44 8.06 -4.95 -7.63
CA MET A 44 9.07 -3.98 -7.19
C MET A 44 10.26 -3.96 -8.14
N LEU A 45 10.73 -5.12 -8.57
CA LEU A 45 11.84 -5.18 -9.53
C LEU A 45 11.48 -4.50 -10.87
N MET A 46 10.26 -4.73 -11.38
CA MET A 46 9.78 -4.05 -12.58
C MET A 46 9.64 -2.54 -12.37
N CYS A 47 9.13 -2.10 -11.23
CA CYS A 47 8.98 -0.68 -10.93
C CYS A 47 10.34 0.02 -10.76
N VAL A 48 11.35 -0.63 -10.17
CA VAL A 48 12.74 -0.13 -10.13
C VAL A 48 13.29 0.02 -11.55
N ILE A 49 13.12 -1.00 -12.41
CA ILE A 49 13.58 -0.94 -13.81
C ILE A 49 12.91 0.22 -14.54
N ARG A 50 11.59 0.44 -14.32
CA ARG A 50 10.86 1.58 -14.88
C ARG A 50 11.44 2.90 -14.38
N LEU A 51 11.61 3.06 -13.06
CA LEU A 51 12.12 4.29 -12.44
C LEU A 51 13.50 4.71 -12.99
N LEU A 52 14.36 3.73 -13.27
CA LEU A 52 15.68 3.95 -13.86
C LEU A 52 15.61 4.33 -15.35
N LYS A 53 14.70 3.73 -16.12
CA LYS A 53 14.57 3.94 -17.57
C LYS A 53 13.60 5.08 -17.96
N SER A 54 12.81 5.60 -17.03
CA SER A 54 11.79 6.62 -17.28
C SER A 54 12.41 7.97 -17.72
N PRO A 55 12.13 8.45 -18.95
CA PRO A 55 12.70 9.70 -19.47
C PRO A 55 11.97 10.96 -18.97
N HIS A 56 10.70 10.84 -18.59
CA HIS A 56 9.87 11.97 -18.17
C HIS A 56 9.80 12.09 -16.63
N LEU A 57 9.96 13.30 -16.09
CA LEU A 57 9.97 13.55 -14.64
C LEU A 57 8.68 13.09 -13.94
N ALA A 58 7.51 13.29 -14.55
CA ALA A 58 6.26 12.82 -13.97
C ALA A 58 6.10 11.30 -14.02
N ASP A 59 6.69 10.63 -15.02
CA ASP A 59 6.66 9.16 -15.11
C ASP A 59 7.55 8.53 -14.03
N ARG A 60 8.68 9.17 -13.73
CA ARG A 60 9.55 8.80 -12.58
C ARG A 60 8.81 8.97 -11.26
N ALA A 61 8.07 10.07 -11.09
CA ALA A 61 7.27 10.31 -9.89
C ALA A 61 6.21 9.23 -9.68
N LEU A 62 5.50 8.84 -10.74
CA LEU A 62 4.49 7.79 -10.70
C LEU A 62 5.11 6.40 -10.41
N ALA A 63 6.27 6.10 -11.00
CA ALA A 63 6.99 4.85 -10.73
C ALA A 63 7.48 4.78 -9.27
N ALA A 64 7.94 5.90 -8.71
CA ALA A 64 8.36 5.97 -7.30
C ALA A 64 7.18 5.80 -6.33
N ASP A 65 6.02 6.38 -6.64
CA ASP A 65 4.78 6.21 -5.87
C ASP A 65 4.31 4.75 -5.85
N THR A 66 4.34 4.11 -7.03
CA THR A 66 3.99 2.69 -7.18
C THR A 66 4.93 1.80 -6.37
N LEU A 67 6.24 2.10 -6.38
CA LEU A 67 7.22 1.41 -5.52
C LEU A 67 6.92 1.58 -4.03
N GLY A 68 6.51 2.77 -3.62
CA GLY A 68 6.13 3.03 -2.23
C GLY A 68 4.93 2.19 -1.80
N VAL A 69 3.90 2.09 -2.64
CA VAL A 69 2.71 1.24 -2.39
C VAL A 69 3.07 -0.25 -2.35
N GLU A 70 3.92 -0.72 -3.26
CA GLU A 70 4.40 -2.11 -3.24
C GLU A 70 5.22 -2.41 -1.97
N LEU A 71 6.06 -1.47 -1.52
CA LEU A 71 6.79 -1.59 -0.27
C LEU A 71 5.85 -1.67 0.94
N ILE A 72 4.81 -0.82 0.98
CA ILE A 72 3.78 -0.87 2.04
C ILE A 72 3.07 -2.22 2.04
N GLY A 73 2.67 -2.71 0.86
CA GLY A 73 2.04 -4.02 0.69
C GLY A 73 2.95 -5.16 1.19
N LEU A 74 4.24 -5.11 0.87
CA LEU A 74 5.21 -6.10 1.36
C LEU A 74 5.29 -6.10 2.89
N VAL A 75 5.37 -4.93 3.52
CA VAL A 75 5.44 -4.83 4.99
C VAL A 75 4.15 -5.32 5.64
N ILE A 76 2.99 -5.06 5.05
CA ILE A 76 1.70 -5.60 5.52
C ILE A 76 1.70 -7.14 5.47
N LEU A 77 2.07 -7.73 4.33
CA LEU A 77 2.13 -9.19 4.17
C LEU A 77 3.14 -9.81 5.13
N MET A 78 4.27 -9.14 5.38
CA MET A 78 5.27 -9.59 6.33
C MET A 78 4.73 -9.55 7.78
N GLY A 79 3.96 -8.52 8.14
CA GLY A 79 3.29 -8.43 9.44
C GLY A 79 2.24 -9.53 9.62
N MET A 80 1.48 -9.85 8.57
CA MET A 80 0.55 -10.99 8.57
C MET A 80 1.31 -12.32 8.74
N ARG A 81 2.45 -12.49 8.06
CA ARG A 81 3.26 -13.73 8.11
C ARG A 81 3.87 -13.99 9.49
N PHE A 82 4.22 -12.93 10.22
CA PHE A 82 4.75 -12.99 11.58
C PHE A 82 3.67 -12.90 12.66
N ALA A 83 2.39 -12.79 12.28
CA ALA A 83 1.25 -12.63 13.18
C ALA A 83 1.47 -11.50 14.23
N THR A 84 2.05 -10.37 13.81
CA THR A 84 2.40 -9.26 14.69
C THR A 84 1.93 -7.91 14.16
N SER A 85 1.40 -7.08 15.05
CA SER A 85 1.02 -5.70 14.76
C SER A 85 2.18 -4.71 14.88
N ALA A 86 3.39 -5.17 15.19
CA ALA A 86 4.57 -4.31 15.39
C ALA A 86 4.93 -3.46 14.15
N PHE A 87 4.44 -3.84 12.97
CA PHE A 87 4.70 -3.11 11.72
C PHE A 87 3.68 -2.02 11.40
N VAL A 88 2.56 -1.92 12.13
CA VAL A 88 1.46 -0.99 11.82
C VAL A 88 1.92 0.47 11.85
N ASP A 89 2.69 0.86 12.87
CA ASP A 89 3.22 2.22 12.96
C ASP A 89 4.16 2.54 11.78
N GLY A 90 4.99 1.56 11.38
CA GLY A 90 5.85 1.66 10.20
C GLY A 90 5.04 1.80 8.91
N ILE A 91 3.97 1.05 8.75
CA ILE A 91 3.06 1.11 7.59
C ILE A 91 2.42 2.50 7.47
N LEU A 92 1.95 3.07 8.59
CA LEU A 92 1.38 4.41 8.61
C LEU A 92 2.40 5.47 8.19
N VAL A 93 3.63 5.39 8.72
CA VAL A 93 4.71 6.33 8.35
C VAL A 93 5.11 6.17 6.89
N LEU A 94 5.28 4.94 6.40
CA LEU A 94 5.62 4.66 5.00
C LEU A 94 4.54 5.14 4.03
N SER A 95 3.26 4.96 4.39
CA SER A 95 2.12 5.45 3.61
C SER A 95 2.10 6.97 3.49
N LEU A 96 2.27 7.67 4.61
CA LEU A 96 2.36 9.13 4.60
C LEU A 96 3.59 9.63 3.84
N LEU A 97 4.74 8.95 3.97
CA LEU A 97 5.97 9.31 3.28
C LEU A 97 5.86 9.14 1.75
N SER A 98 5.30 8.02 1.29
CA SER A 98 5.10 7.76 -0.15
C SER A 98 4.21 8.83 -0.76
N PHE A 99 3.06 9.09 -0.13
CA PHE A 99 2.11 10.11 -0.57
C PHE A 99 2.70 11.54 -0.53
N ALA A 100 3.39 11.90 0.55
CA ALA A 100 4.06 13.20 0.67
C ALA A 100 5.13 13.38 -0.43
N GLY A 101 5.84 12.30 -0.78
CA GLY A 101 6.81 12.29 -1.87
C GLY A 101 6.18 12.63 -3.22
N THR A 102 5.02 12.05 -3.54
CA THR A 102 4.27 12.36 -4.76
C THR A 102 3.77 13.80 -4.79
N VAL A 103 3.24 14.31 -3.67
CA VAL A 103 2.80 15.71 -3.56
C VAL A 103 3.97 16.67 -3.73
N ALA A 104 5.10 16.40 -3.09
CA ALA A 104 6.31 17.22 -3.23
C ALA A 104 6.79 17.28 -4.69
N MET A 105 6.77 16.13 -5.38
CA MET A 105 7.19 16.06 -6.77
C MET A 105 6.20 16.75 -7.71
N ALA A 106 4.88 16.63 -7.45
CA ALA A 106 3.86 17.36 -8.19
C ALA A 106 4.04 18.88 -8.05
N GLN A 107 4.30 19.37 -6.83
CA GLN A 107 4.60 20.79 -6.61
C GLN A 107 5.88 21.22 -7.32
N TYR A 108 6.93 20.39 -7.29
CA TYR A 108 8.18 20.67 -7.98
C TYR A 108 7.96 20.84 -9.50
N ILE A 109 7.18 19.95 -10.12
CA ILE A 109 6.85 20.01 -11.55
C ILE A 109 5.92 21.20 -11.89
N ALA A 110 4.96 21.53 -11.01
CA ALA A 110 4.00 22.60 -11.24
C ALA A 110 4.56 24.03 -11.01
N ARG A 111 5.56 24.18 -10.13
CA ARG A 111 6.12 25.48 -9.73
C ARG A 111 6.49 26.42 -10.89
N PRO A 112 7.17 25.99 -11.97
CA PRO A 112 7.52 26.87 -13.08
C PRO A 112 6.29 27.46 -13.78
N HIS A 113 5.26 26.63 -14.02
CA HIS A 113 4.03 27.03 -14.68
C HIS A 113 3.23 28.04 -13.85
N LEU A 114 3.17 27.83 -12.53
CA LEU A 114 2.51 28.75 -11.61
C LEU A 114 3.23 30.11 -11.56
N ARG A 115 4.57 30.11 -11.52
CA ARG A 115 5.36 31.35 -11.52
C ARG A 115 5.14 32.18 -12.79
N HIS A 116 5.09 31.52 -13.95
CA HIS A 116 4.88 32.20 -15.23
C HIS A 116 3.48 32.80 -15.38
N LYS A 117 2.47 32.17 -14.77
CA LYS A 117 1.09 32.69 -14.73
C LYS A 117 0.96 33.92 -13.84
N GLN A 118 1.70 33.97 -12.73
CA GLN A 118 1.74 35.12 -11.83
C GLN A 118 2.45 36.33 -12.47
N VAL A 119 3.58 36.10 -13.16
CA VAL A 119 4.32 37.18 -13.85
C VAL A 119 3.44 37.84 -14.93
N LYS A 120 2.81 37.04 -15.81
CA LYS A 120 1.90 37.58 -16.83
C LYS A 120 0.70 38.31 -16.22
N SER A 121 0.24 37.88 -15.05
CA SER A 121 -0.86 38.55 -14.37
C SER A 121 -0.43 39.91 -13.80
N ASN A 122 0.78 40.00 -13.24
CA ASN A 122 1.32 41.26 -12.73
C ASN A 122 1.63 42.26 -13.84
N GLU A 123 2.26 41.82 -14.93
CA GLU A 123 2.53 42.66 -16.12
C GLU A 123 1.23 43.27 -16.66
N LYS A 124 0.18 42.46 -16.77
CA LYS A 124 -1.14 42.93 -17.22
C LYS A 124 -1.81 43.93 -16.26
N LEU A 125 -1.44 43.93 -14.98
CA LEU A 125 -1.94 44.90 -14.01
C LEU A 125 -1.14 46.21 -14.08
N GLU A 126 0.15 46.15 -14.36
CA GLU A 126 0.99 47.35 -14.61
C GLU A 126 0.58 48.06 -15.89
N ASP A 127 0.22 47.34 -16.95
CA ASP A 127 -0.29 47.90 -18.20
C ASP A 127 -1.68 48.58 -18.06
N LEU A 128 -2.37 48.35 -16.94
CA LEU A 128 -3.70 48.91 -16.64
C LEU A 128 -3.67 50.09 -15.66
N ALA A 129 -2.50 50.43 -15.11
CA ALA A 129 -2.30 51.50 -14.12
C ALA A 129 -1.69 52.76 -14.75
#